data_AF-A0A858RCI2-F1
#
_entry.id   AF-A0A858RCI2-F1
#
_cell.length_a   1.000
_cell.length_b   1.000
_cell.length_c   1.000
_cell.angle_alpha   90.00
_cell.angle_beta   90.00
_cell.angle_gamma   90.00
#
_symmetry.space_group_name_H-M   'P 1'
#
loop_
_entity.id
_entity.type
_entity.pdbx_description
1 polymer ?
#
loop_
_entity_poly.entity_id
_entity_poly.type
_entity_poly.pdbx_seq_one_letter_code
_entity_poly.pdbx_strand_id
1 'polypeptide(L)'
;MTAMDSTKFRKALPWIATHAVALAAGIWFFRPDVEASTMGKADAPAAIASAGAGDADRAKVSGKAPARPAHEGPQASVHRLAWKALAYEGLDRPERLKASTEILKQWIKEDWEAALDTVMKETPDDYELLVNFQDVFRREPAVMWSIIESKRYGVSTVSLKGRWLVAIRGLDEAKRGEVMDALPESGRKAVEEKVKDG
;
A
#
# COMPACT_ATOMS: atom_id res chain seq x y z
N MET A 1 -32.35 -2.91 67.03
CA MET A 1 -31.28 -3.94 66.89
C MET A 1 -31.28 -4.31 65.41
N THR A 2 -30.30 -3.99 64.57
CA THR A 2 -28.88 -3.68 64.77
C THR A 2 -28.45 -2.70 63.66
N ALA A 3 -27.55 -1.78 63.99
CA ALA A 3 -26.95 -0.78 63.11
C ALA A 3 -25.58 -1.24 62.56
N MET A 4 -24.96 -0.35 61.77
CA MET A 4 -23.56 -0.31 61.29
C MET A 4 -23.25 -0.95 59.93
N ASP A 5 -22.37 -0.43 59.06
CA ASP A 5 -21.83 0.92 58.82
C ASP A 5 -20.94 0.87 57.55
N SER A 6 -20.77 2.02 56.91
CA SER A 6 -19.57 2.58 56.24
C SER A 6 -18.70 1.78 55.25
N THR A 7 -18.79 2.25 54.00
CA THR A 7 -17.69 2.72 53.12
C THR A 7 -16.34 1.97 53.09
N LYS A 8 -15.97 1.48 51.90
CA LYS A 8 -14.59 1.57 51.39
C LYS A 8 -14.56 2.00 49.93
N PHE A 9 -14.00 3.20 49.73
CA PHE A 9 -13.42 3.72 48.50
C PHE A 9 -12.48 2.72 47.81
N ARG A 10 -12.42 2.76 46.47
CA ARG A 10 -11.25 3.25 45.74
C ARG A 10 -11.57 3.49 44.26
N LYS A 11 -11.30 4.73 43.83
CA LYS A 11 -11.23 5.20 42.45
C LYS A 11 -10.18 4.40 41.67
N ALA A 12 -10.47 4.03 40.44
CA ALA A 12 -9.46 3.92 39.38
C ALA A 12 -10.09 4.29 38.04
N LEU A 13 -9.74 5.49 37.61
CA LEU A 13 -9.99 6.10 36.30
C LEU A 13 -9.01 5.47 35.26
N PRO A 14 -9.05 5.89 33.99
CA PRO A 14 -9.23 5.08 32.78
C PRO A 14 -7.93 4.59 32.12
N TRP A 15 -7.92 3.39 31.52
CA TRP A 15 -6.75 2.84 30.79
C TRP A 15 -6.95 2.74 29.27
N ILE A 16 -7.77 3.62 28.68
CA ILE A 16 -8.03 3.62 27.22
C ILE A 16 -7.43 4.85 26.51
N ALA A 17 -6.72 5.74 27.22
CA ALA A 17 -6.30 7.05 26.67
C ALA A 17 -4.78 7.24 26.43
N THR A 18 -4.00 6.18 26.18
CA THR A 18 -2.51 6.33 26.06
C THR A 18 -1.92 5.98 24.69
N HIS A 19 -2.70 5.52 23.71
CA HIS A 19 -2.15 5.20 22.37
C HIS A 19 -2.64 6.14 21.24
N ALA A 20 -3.60 7.04 21.51
CA ALA A 20 -4.09 7.99 20.52
C ALA A 20 -3.33 9.34 20.51
N VAL A 21 -2.52 9.64 21.53
CA VAL A 21 -1.83 10.94 21.64
C VAL A 21 -0.46 10.94 20.94
N ALA A 22 0.16 9.78 20.71
CA ALA A 22 1.45 9.70 20.02
C ALA A 22 1.37 10.03 18.52
N LEU A 23 0.21 9.86 17.88
CA LEU A 23 0.00 10.24 16.48
C LEU A 23 -0.29 11.74 16.29
N ALA A 24 -0.69 12.47 17.34
CA ALA A 24 -0.95 13.91 17.27
C ALA A 24 0.26 14.78 17.68
N ALA A 25 1.19 14.25 18.48
CA ALA A 25 2.37 14.99 18.93
C ALA A 25 3.48 15.10 17.86
N GLY A 26 3.49 14.24 16.84
CA GLY A 26 4.48 14.30 15.75
C GLY A 26 4.26 15.43 14.74
N ILE A 27 3.06 16.05 14.71
CA ILE A 27 2.69 17.06 13.71
C ILE A 27 3.12 18.49 14.13
N TRP A 28 3.53 18.70 15.39
CA TRP A 28 3.93 20.04 15.88
C TRP A 28 5.43 20.34 15.83
N PHE A 29 6.31 19.35 15.69
CA PHE A 29 7.77 19.57 15.72
C PHE A 29 8.45 19.73 14.34
N PHE A 30 7.72 19.55 13.23
CA PHE A 30 8.21 19.87 11.89
C PHE A 30 7.37 20.99 11.27
N ARG A 31 7.51 22.20 11.82
CA ARG A 31 7.28 23.43 11.04
C ARG A 31 8.58 23.74 10.30
N PRO A 32 8.66 23.62 8.97
CA PRO A 32 9.75 24.26 8.24
C PRO A 32 9.59 25.78 8.41
N ASP A 33 10.61 26.43 8.95
CA ASP A 33 10.77 27.88 8.86
C ASP A 33 10.83 28.24 7.38
N VAL A 34 9.71 28.72 6.85
CA VAL A 34 9.70 29.42 5.57
C VAL A 34 10.10 30.84 5.89
N GLU A 35 11.41 31.08 5.94
CA GLU A 35 11.96 32.43 5.92
C GLU A 35 11.49 33.11 4.63
N ALA A 36 10.55 34.02 4.80
CA ALA A 36 10.15 34.99 3.82
C ALA A 36 11.33 35.95 3.56
N SER A 37 12.21 35.61 2.61
CA SER A 37 13.10 36.58 2.01
C SER A 37 12.39 37.27 0.85
N THR A 38 11.91 38.48 1.15
CA THR A 38 11.43 39.48 0.20
C THR A 38 12.55 40.07 -0.64
N MET A 39 12.17 40.50 -1.86
CA MET A 39 12.77 41.56 -2.68
C MET A 39 14.00 41.26 -3.55
N GLY A 40 13.77 41.29 -4.87
CA GLY A 40 14.79 41.43 -5.91
C GLY A 40 14.17 41.45 -7.30
N LYS A 41 13.86 42.65 -7.80
CA LYS A 41 13.24 42.95 -9.10
C LYS A 41 14.34 43.15 -10.15
N ALA A 42 14.03 42.81 -11.42
CA ALA A 42 14.78 43.15 -12.65
C ALA A 42 16.07 42.33 -12.86
N ASP A 43 16.51 41.89 -14.04
CA ASP A 43 16.23 42.22 -15.44
C ASP A 43 16.49 40.97 -16.32
N ALA A 44 15.76 40.83 -17.42
CA ALA A 44 16.25 40.15 -18.62
C ALA A 44 16.84 41.24 -19.54
N PRO A 45 17.86 41.00 -20.38
CA PRO A 45 17.60 40.29 -21.64
C PRO A 45 18.77 39.52 -22.30
N ALA A 46 18.40 38.64 -23.25
CA ALA A 46 19.17 38.12 -24.40
C ALA A 46 20.40 37.22 -24.07
N ALA A 47 20.74 36.16 -24.80
CA ALA A 47 20.82 36.07 -26.26
C ALA A 47 21.10 34.60 -26.73
N ILE A 48 20.46 34.24 -27.85
CA ILE A 48 21.02 33.54 -29.03
C ILE A 48 21.35 32.02 -28.95
N ALA A 49 20.50 31.27 -29.66
CA ALA A 49 20.74 30.20 -30.64
C ALA A 49 21.69 29.01 -30.32
N SER A 50 21.19 27.79 -30.56
CA SER A 50 21.44 27.11 -31.84
C SER A 50 20.56 25.88 -31.98
N ALA A 51 19.92 25.78 -33.14
CA ALA A 51 19.37 24.53 -33.65
C ALA A 51 20.51 23.55 -33.94
N GLY A 52 20.26 22.28 -33.66
CA GLY A 52 21.13 21.16 -34.00
C GLY A 52 20.26 19.91 -34.06
N ALA A 53 19.65 19.68 -35.22
CA ALA A 53 19.05 18.41 -35.57
C ALA A 53 20.14 17.33 -35.63
N GLY A 54 19.85 16.17 -35.06
CA GLY A 54 20.74 15.02 -35.04
C GLY A 54 19.95 13.78 -34.63
N ASP A 55 19.34 13.17 -35.64
CA ASP A 55 18.64 11.90 -35.62
C ASP A 55 19.56 10.75 -35.14
N ALA A 56 19.08 9.90 -34.23
CA ALA A 56 19.50 8.51 -34.08
C ALA A 56 18.68 7.80 -32.99
N ASP A 57 17.54 7.25 -33.43
CA ASP A 57 17.19 5.85 -33.25
C ASP A 57 17.45 5.20 -31.88
N ARG A 58 16.36 5.01 -31.11
CA ARG A 58 16.25 3.84 -30.23
C ARG A 58 14.81 3.38 -30.12
N ALA A 59 14.53 2.29 -30.82
CA ALA A 59 13.40 1.41 -30.64
C ALA A 59 12.96 1.24 -29.18
N LYS A 60 11.64 1.25 -28.95
CA LYS A 60 11.00 0.25 -28.08
C LYS A 60 9.49 0.24 -28.29
N VAL A 61 9.05 -0.83 -28.93
CA VAL A 61 7.73 -1.43 -28.76
C VAL A 61 7.45 -1.54 -27.27
N SER A 62 6.38 -0.91 -26.80
CA SER A 62 5.68 -1.35 -25.60
C SER A 62 4.25 -0.87 -25.69
N GLY A 63 3.33 -1.81 -25.90
CA GLY A 63 1.92 -1.63 -25.63
C GLY A 63 1.78 -1.30 -24.14
N LYS A 64 1.86 -0.01 -23.85
CA LYS A 64 1.72 0.53 -22.51
C LYS A 64 0.23 0.43 -22.19
N ALA A 65 -0.17 -0.59 -21.44
CA ALA A 65 -1.42 -0.53 -20.71
C ALA A 65 -1.45 0.82 -19.98
N PRO A 66 -2.54 1.60 -20.04
CA PRO A 66 -2.57 2.90 -19.41
C PRO A 66 -2.33 2.70 -17.91
N ALA A 67 -1.16 3.13 -17.44
CA ALA A 67 -0.91 3.29 -16.03
C ALA A 67 -1.92 4.33 -15.55
N ARG A 68 -2.97 3.87 -14.86
CA ARG A 68 -3.89 4.76 -14.18
C ARG A 68 -3.04 5.57 -13.20
N PRO A 69 -3.04 6.91 -13.25
CA PRO A 69 -2.31 7.68 -12.27
C PRO A 69 -2.88 7.32 -10.90
N ALA A 70 -2.01 6.85 -10.00
CA ALA A 70 -2.36 6.64 -8.61
C ALA A 70 -2.98 7.95 -8.12
N HIS A 71 -4.23 7.89 -7.66
CA HIS A 71 -4.89 9.08 -7.15
C HIS A 71 -4.28 9.32 -5.77
N GLU A 72 -3.17 10.07 -5.71
CA GLU A 72 -2.52 10.43 -4.46
C GLU A 72 -3.42 11.42 -3.71
N GLY A 73 -4.47 10.91 -3.07
CA GLY A 73 -5.27 11.66 -2.13
C GLY A 73 -4.42 12.10 -0.94
N PRO A 74 -4.80 13.18 -0.25
CA PRO A 74 -4.03 13.71 0.89
C PRO A 74 -3.86 12.71 2.07
N GLN A 75 -4.61 11.60 2.11
CA GLN A 75 -4.40 10.53 3.10
C GLN A 75 -3.43 9.44 2.63
N ALA A 76 -3.31 9.18 1.32
CA ALA A 76 -2.30 8.27 0.77
C ALA A 76 -0.88 8.73 1.10
N SER A 77 -0.66 10.05 1.22
CA SER A 77 0.62 10.61 1.68
C SER A 77 0.93 10.27 3.15
N VAL A 78 -0.07 10.15 4.02
CA VAL A 78 0.15 9.84 5.45
C VAL A 78 0.59 8.39 5.63
N HIS A 79 -0.08 7.44 4.98
CA HIS A 79 0.30 6.03 5.06
C HIS A 79 1.69 5.77 4.49
N ARG A 80 2.04 6.43 3.39
CA ARG A 80 3.38 6.33 2.79
C ARG A 80 4.46 6.93 3.69
N LEU A 81 4.18 8.03 4.39
CA LEU A 81 5.09 8.61 5.37
C LEU A 81 5.29 7.68 6.58
N ALA A 82 4.20 7.14 7.12
CA ALA A 82 4.25 6.19 8.23
C ALA A 82 5.03 4.92 7.85
N TRP A 83 4.82 4.42 6.62
CA TRP A 83 5.57 3.28 6.08
C TRP A 83 7.07 3.54 6.04
N LYS A 84 7.47 4.71 5.51
CA LYS A 84 8.88 5.11 5.47
C LYS A 84 9.48 5.27 6.87
N ALA A 85 8.72 5.82 7.82
CA ALA A 85 9.19 5.99 9.20
C ALA A 85 9.58 4.63 9.83
N LEU A 86 8.81 3.56 9.57
CA LEU A 86 9.13 2.22 10.06
C LEU A 86 10.50 1.69 9.59
N ALA A 87 10.95 2.10 8.40
CA ALA A 87 12.26 1.70 7.89
C ALA A 87 13.43 2.38 8.64
N TYR A 88 13.19 3.54 9.26
CA TYR A 88 14.21 4.33 9.96
C TYR A 88 14.29 4.05 11.47
N GLU A 89 13.26 3.48 12.07
CA GLU A 89 13.19 3.27 13.52
C GLU A 89 14.06 2.11 14.06
N GLY A 90 14.76 1.38 13.19
CA GLY A 90 15.66 0.29 13.62
C GLY A 90 14.95 -0.87 14.33
N LEU A 91 13.64 -1.03 14.09
CA LEU A 91 12.82 -2.07 14.72
C LEU A 91 13.23 -3.48 14.29
N ASP A 92 13.11 -4.41 15.23
CA ASP A 92 13.27 -5.84 14.95
C ASP A 92 12.19 -6.32 13.96
N ARG A 93 12.52 -7.35 13.16
CA ARG A 93 11.63 -7.85 12.10
C ARG A 93 10.19 -8.13 12.58
N PRO A 94 9.94 -8.81 13.71
CA PRO A 94 8.58 -9.10 14.16
C PRO A 94 7.77 -7.84 14.48
N GLU A 95 8.41 -6.84 15.09
CA GLU A 95 7.77 -5.57 15.46
C GLU A 95 7.49 -4.73 14.21
N ARG A 96 8.45 -4.66 13.29
CA ARG A 96 8.28 -3.98 12.00
C ARG A 96 7.15 -4.61 11.19
N LEU A 97 7.04 -5.93 11.15
CA LEU A 97 5.99 -6.64 10.42
C LEU A 97 4.59 -6.35 11.03
N LYS A 98 4.51 -6.32 12.36
CA LYS A 98 3.27 -5.98 13.08
C LYS A 98 2.84 -4.54 12.79
N ALA A 99 3.76 -3.58 12.88
CA ALA A 99 3.46 -2.18 12.58
C ALA A 99 3.08 -1.97 11.10
N SER A 100 3.82 -2.60 10.18
CA SER A 100 3.53 -2.58 8.74
C SER A 100 2.14 -3.13 8.44
N THR A 101 1.75 -4.21 9.12
CA THR A 101 0.41 -4.80 9.00
C THR A 101 -0.70 -3.83 9.39
N GLU A 102 -0.54 -3.11 10.50
CA GLU A 102 -1.56 -2.13 10.93
C GLU A 102 -1.68 -0.94 9.97
N ILE A 103 -0.55 -0.44 9.43
CA ILE A 103 -0.56 0.59 8.38
C ILE A 103 -1.29 0.09 7.14
N LEU A 104 -0.96 -1.12 6.66
CA LEU A 104 -1.57 -1.68 5.45
C LEU A 104 -3.07 -1.89 5.59
N LYS A 105 -3.56 -2.33 6.75
CA LYS A 105 -5.01 -2.52 6.95
C LYS A 105 -5.83 -1.26 6.71
N GLN A 106 -5.29 -0.08 7.05
CA GLN A 106 -5.96 1.19 6.77
C GLN A 106 -5.70 1.64 5.34
N TRP A 107 -4.45 1.56 4.89
CA TRP A 107 -4.07 1.99 3.55
C TRP A 107 -4.82 1.20 2.46
N ILE A 108 -5.02 -0.10 2.63
CA ILE A 108 -5.77 -0.95 1.69
C ILE A 108 -7.24 -0.50 1.53
N LYS A 109 -7.86 0.06 2.57
CA LYS A 109 -9.25 0.53 2.49
C LYS A 109 -9.37 1.80 1.65
N GLU A 110 -8.32 2.63 1.67
CA GLU A 110 -8.30 3.93 1.00
C GLU A 110 -7.74 3.82 -0.42
N ASP A 111 -6.61 3.13 -0.57
CA ASP A 111 -5.88 2.95 -1.82
C ASP A 111 -5.06 1.65 -1.79
N TRP A 112 -5.73 0.53 -2.10
CA TRP A 112 -5.07 -0.78 -2.13
C TRP A 112 -4.01 -0.89 -3.24
N GLU A 113 -4.14 -0.15 -4.35
CA GLU A 113 -3.16 -0.19 -5.44
C GLU A 113 -1.83 0.42 -4.98
N ALA A 114 -1.88 1.61 -4.37
CA ALA A 114 -0.68 2.24 -3.81
C ALA A 114 -0.07 1.41 -2.67
N ALA A 115 -0.90 0.84 -1.80
CA ALA A 115 -0.43 -0.05 -0.73
C ALA A 115 0.29 -1.28 -1.31
N LEU A 116 -0.28 -1.92 -2.33
CA LEU A 116 0.32 -3.07 -3.00
C LEU A 116 1.64 -2.68 -3.69
N ASP A 117 1.64 -1.57 -4.42
CA ASP A 117 2.83 -1.04 -5.08
C ASP A 117 3.97 -0.84 -4.07
N THR A 118 3.68 -0.27 -2.90
CA THR A 118 4.66 -0.05 -1.85
C THR A 118 5.18 -1.36 -1.28
N VAL A 119 4.31 -2.31 -0.92
CA VAL A 119 4.74 -3.62 -0.41
C VAL A 119 5.64 -4.35 -1.43
N MET A 120 5.26 -4.33 -2.70
CA MET A 120 5.99 -5.04 -3.74
C MET A 120 7.34 -4.39 -4.08
N LYS A 121 7.49 -3.07 -3.90
CA LYS A 121 8.73 -2.34 -4.22
C LYS A 121 9.67 -2.20 -3.04
N GLU A 122 9.13 -1.95 -1.86
CA GLU A 122 9.93 -1.58 -0.68
C GLU A 122 10.21 -2.76 0.24
N THR A 123 9.40 -3.83 0.16
CA THR A 123 9.56 -5.03 0.98
C THR A 123 9.53 -6.31 0.14
N PRO A 124 10.49 -6.50 -0.79
CA PRO A 124 10.50 -7.65 -1.68
C PRO A 124 10.70 -8.98 -0.96
N ASP A 125 11.16 -9.00 0.29
CA ASP A 125 11.39 -10.23 1.06
C ASP A 125 10.25 -10.54 2.06
N ASP A 126 9.43 -9.55 2.42
CA ASP A 126 8.38 -9.70 3.44
C ASP A 126 7.01 -10.02 2.81
N TYR A 127 6.96 -11.10 2.00
CA TYR A 127 5.74 -11.59 1.34
C TYR A 127 4.63 -12.02 2.30
N GLU A 128 4.91 -12.12 3.60
CA GLU A 128 3.91 -12.31 4.65
C GLU A 128 2.87 -11.18 4.64
N LEU A 129 3.27 -9.96 4.27
CA LEU A 129 2.39 -8.79 4.21
C LEU A 129 1.29 -8.92 3.15
N LEU A 130 1.51 -9.72 2.11
CA LEU A 130 0.50 -9.99 1.07
C LEU A 130 -0.75 -10.69 1.61
N VAL A 131 -0.68 -11.29 2.81
CA VAL A 131 -1.87 -11.86 3.48
C VAL A 131 -2.94 -10.80 3.74
N ASN A 132 -2.55 -9.53 3.92
CA ASN A 132 -3.48 -8.43 4.19
C ASN A 132 -4.31 -8.05 2.95
N PHE A 133 -3.93 -8.51 1.76
CA PHE A 133 -4.63 -8.24 0.50
C PHE A 133 -5.61 -9.34 0.10
N GLN A 134 -5.82 -10.38 0.93
CA GLN A 134 -6.70 -11.50 0.58
C GLN A 134 -8.12 -11.05 0.19
N ASP A 135 -8.68 -10.09 0.91
CA ASP A 135 -10.02 -9.58 0.60
C ASP A 135 -10.05 -8.80 -0.73
N VAL A 136 -8.96 -8.08 -1.05
CA VAL A 136 -8.79 -7.41 -2.35
C VAL A 136 -8.70 -8.45 -3.47
N PHE A 137 -7.94 -9.53 -3.28
CA PHE A 137 -7.80 -10.59 -4.27
C PHE A 137 -9.14 -11.26 -4.60
N ARG A 138 -10.04 -11.37 -3.62
CA ARG A 138 -11.39 -11.93 -3.80
C ARG A 138 -12.36 -10.92 -4.42
N ARG A 139 -12.25 -9.65 -4.05
CA ARG A 139 -13.14 -8.58 -4.52
C ARG A 139 -12.82 -8.15 -5.95
N GLU A 140 -11.55 -8.11 -6.32
CA GLU A 140 -11.07 -7.56 -7.60
C GLU A 140 -10.17 -8.57 -8.35
N PRO A 141 -10.64 -9.81 -8.57
CA PRO A 141 -9.80 -10.91 -9.07
C PRO A 141 -9.26 -10.64 -10.48
N ALA A 142 -10.08 -10.04 -11.36
CA ALA A 142 -9.67 -9.73 -12.74
C ALA A 142 -8.63 -8.60 -12.81
N VAL A 143 -8.79 -7.56 -11.98
CA VAL A 143 -7.80 -6.47 -11.88
C VAL A 143 -6.47 -7.01 -11.38
N MET A 144 -6.51 -7.82 -10.32
CA MET A 144 -5.32 -8.47 -9.77
C MET A 144 -4.65 -9.41 -10.78
N TRP A 145 -5.44 -10.16 -11.54
CA TRP A 145 -4.90 -11.00 -12.60
C TRP A 145 -4.20 -10.17 -13.69
N SER A 146 -4.77 -9.04 -14.10
CA SER A 146 -4.13 -8.13 -15.07
C SER A 146 -2.76 -7.63 -14.56
N ILE A 147 -2.67 -7.28 -13.27
CA ILE A 147 -1.40 -6.90 -12.64
C ILE A 147 -0.39 -8.07 -12.67
N ILE A 148 -0.84 -9.29 -12.37
CA ILE A 148 0.00 -10.49 -12.41
C ILE A 148 0.48 -10.79 -13.84
N GLU A 149 -0.42 -10.75 -14.82
CA GLU A 149 -0.13 -11.05 -16.23
C GLU A 149 0.83 -10.03 -16.84
N SER A 150 0.68 -8.76 -16.47
CA SER A 150 1.59 -7.68 -16.90
C SER A 150 3.02 -7.82 -16.36
N LYS A 151 3.25 -8.73 -15.39
CA LYS A 151 4.54 -8.91 -14.71
C LYS A 151 5.10 -7.61 -14.12
N ARG A 152 4.20 -6.72 -13.67
CA ARG A 152 4.53 -5.38 -13.15
C ARG A 152 5.63 -5.38 -12.09
N TYR A 153 5.69 -6.45 -11.28
CA TYR A 153 6.62 -6.58 -10.16
C TYR A 153 7.77 -7.56 -10.42
N GLY A 154 8.02 -7.93 -11.69
CA GLY A 154 9.10 -8.84 -12.06
C GLY A 154 8.99 -10.19 -11.34
N VAL A 155 10.07 -10.62 -10.69
CA VAL A 155 10.14 -11.91 -9.97
C VAL A 155 9.15 -12.01 -8.81
N SER A 156 8.86 -10.91 -8.12
CA SER A 156 7.93 -10.88 -6.98
C SER A 156 6.48 -11.15 -7.41
N THR A 157 6.17 -11.02 -8.70
CA THR A 157 4.88 -11.39 -9.27
C THR A 157 4.52 -12.86 -9.03
N VAL A 158 5.51 -13.74 -8.90
CA VAL A 158 5.29 -15.16 -8.59
C VAL A 158 4.65 -15.32 -7.20
N SER A 159 5.16 -14.62 -6.19
CA SER A 159 4.60 -14.61 -4.84
C SER A 159 3.19 -14.01 -4.82
N LEU A 160 2.98 -12.93 -5.59
CA LEU A 160 1.66 -12.32 -5.74
C LEU A 160 0.65 -13.30 -6.37
N LYS A 161 1.02 -13.98 -7.47
CA LYS A 161 0.21 -15.02 -8.11
C LYS A 161 -0.12 -16.14 -7.13
N GLY A 162 0.87 -16.61 -6.36
CA GLY A 162 0.67 -17.65 -5.36
C GLY A 162 -0.38 -17.26 -4.31
N ARG A 163 -0.30 -16.04 -3.76
CA ARG A 163 -1.26 -15.54 -2.76
C ARG A 163 -2.64 -15.29 -3.36
N TRP A 164 -2.72 -14.77 -4.57
CA TRP A 164 -3.97 -14.60 -5.30
C TRP A 164 -4.67 -15.96 -5.51
N LEU A 165 -3.96 -16.98 -6.01
CA LEU A 165 -4.51 -18.33 -6.20
C LEU A 165 -5.06 -18.94 -4.90
N VAL A 166 -4.33 -18.77 -3.78
CA VAL A 166 -4.79 -19.21 -2.46
C VAL A 166 -6.09 -18.50 -2.06
N ALA A 167 -6.19 -17.19 -2.32
CA ALA A 167 -7.39 -16.41 -1.99
C ALA A 167 -8.61 -16.87 -2.81
N ILE A 168 -8.44 -17.16 -4.11
CA ILE A 168 -9.51 -17.65 -4.99
C ILE A 168 -9.92 -19.09 -4.63
N ARG A 169 -8.97 -19.98 -4.32
CA ARG A 169 -9.28 -21.35 -3.84
C ARG A 169 -10.04 -21.35 -2.51
N GLY A 170 -9.86 -20.33 -1.68
CA GLY A 170 -10.60 -20.16 -0.44
C GLY A 170 -12.06 -19.72 -0.62
N LEU A 171 -12.50 -19.41 -1.86
CA LEU A 171 -13.90 -19.09 -2.14
C LEU A 171 -14.75 -20.36 -2.18
N ASP A 172 -16.01 -20.22 -1.76
CA ASP A 172 -17.05 -21.21 -2.00
C ASP A 172 -17.28 -21.42 -3.51
N GLU A 173 -17.91 -22.54 -3.86
CA GLU A 173 -18.06 -22.97 -5.26
C GLU A 173 -18.83 -21.94 -6.11
N ALA A 174 -19.88 -21.33 -5.55
CA ALA A 174 -20.70 -20.35 -6.26
C ALA A 174 -19.88 -19.10 -6.58
N LYS A 175 -19.22 -18.52 -5.57
CA LYS A 175 -18.36 -17.33 -5.78
C LYS A 175 -17.17 -17.65 -6.67
N ARG A 176 -16.61 -18.85 -6.58
CA ARG A 176 -15.52 -19.25 -7.48
C ARG A 176 -15.99 -19.30 -8.92
N GLY A 177 -17.19 -19.84 -9.19
CA GLY A 177 -17.81 -19.79 -10.51
C GLY A 177 -17.93 -18.37 -11.04
N GLU A 178 -18.48 -17.45 -10.24
CA GLU A 178 -18.59 -16.02 -10.60
C GLU A 178 -17.23 -15.38 -10.92
N VAL A 179 -16.21 -15.67 -10.09
CA VAL A 179 -14.85 -15.18 -10.33
C VAL A 179 -14.26 -15.76 -11.62
N MET A 180 -14.46 -17.06 -11.88
CA MET A 180 -13.97 -17.71 -13.09
C MET A 180 -14.59 -17.11 -14.34
N ASP A 181 -15.89 -16.80 -14.32
CA ASP A 181 -16.58 -16.17 -15.45
C ASP A 181 -16.08 -14.75 -15.74
N ALA A 182 -15.65 -14.02 -14.70
CA ALA A 182 -15.08 -12.68 -14.82
C ALA A 182 -13.60 -12.66 -15.25
N LEU A 183 -12.91 -13.80 -15.22
CA LEU A 183 -11.48 -13.88 -15.55
C LEU A 183 -11.24 -14.09 -17.05
N PRO A 184 -10.15 -13.50 -17.60
CA PRO A 184 -9.69 -13.88 -18.93
C PRO A 184 -9.25 -15.35 -18.95
N GLU A 185 -9.15 -15.92 -20.15
CA GLU A 185 -8.80 -17.34 -20.31
C GLU A 185 -7.48 -17.73 -19.62
N SER A 186 -6.47 -16.85 -19.66
CA SER A 186 -5.19 -17.08 -18.97
C SER A 186 -5.35 -17.19 -17.45
N GLY A 187 -6.25 -16.40 -16.85
CA GLY A 187 -6.55 -16.43 -15.42
C GLY A 187 -7.31 -17.69 -15.02
N ARG A 188 -8.32 -18.07 -15.80
CA ARG A 188 -9.07 -19.33 -15.58
C ARG A 188 -8.15 -20.54 -15.59
N LYS A 189 -7.31 -20.66 -16.63
CA LYS A 189 -6.33 -21.75 -16.75
C LYS A 189 -5.40 -21.83 -15.55
N ALA A 190 -4.93 -20.68 -15.05
CA ALA A 190 -4.05 -20.65 -13.88
C ALA A 190 -4.73 -21.15 -12.59
N VAL A 191 -6.03 -20.87 -12.42
CA VAL A 191 -6.81 -21.40 -11.29
C VAL A 191 -7.02 -22.91 -11.45
N GLU A 192 -7.40 -23.37 -12.63
CA GLU A 192 -7.63 -24.79 -12.94
C GLU A 192 -6.38 -25.66 -12.79
N GLU A 193 -5.23 -25.18 -13.29
CA GLU A 193 -3.93 -25.83 -13.12
C GLU A 193 -3.62 -26.02 -11.63
N LYS A 194 -3.83 -24.97 -10.82
CA LYS A 194 -3.55 -25.04 -9.38
C LYS A 194 -4.50 -25.94 -8.60
N VAL A 195 -5.70 -26.20 -9.12
CA VAL A 195 -6.67 -27.15 -8.53
C VAL A 195 -6.24 -28.60 -8.82
N LYS A 196 -5.62 -28.86 -9.98
CA LYS A 196 -5.11 -30.20 -10.31
C LYS A 196 -3.87 -30.59 -9.49
N ASP A 197 -3.08 -29.60 -9.08
CA ASP A 197 -1.82 -29.81 -8.37
C ASP A 197 -1.94 -30.12 -6.86
N GLY A 198 -3.13 -30.06 -6.26
CA GLY A 198 -3.24 -30.23 -4.81
C GLY A 198 -4.64 -30.51 -4.32
#